data_AF-A0AAW2YQE3-F1
#
_entry.id   AF-A0AAW2YQE3-F1
#
_cell.length_a   1.000
_cell.length_b   1.000
_cell.length_c   1.000
_cell.angle_alpha   90.00
_cell.angle_beta   90.00
_cell.angle_gamma   90.00
#
_symmetry.space_group_name_H-M   'P 1'
#
loop_
_entity.id
_entity.type
_entity.pdbx_description
1 polymer ?
#
loop_
_entity_poly.entity_id
_entity_poly.type
_entity_poly.pdbx_seq_one_letter_code
_entity_poly.pdbx_strand_id
1 'polypeptide(L)'
;MGKAITVKDVPAQKFVESYAAHLKKVGTVTLPAWVDIVKTGVHKEMPPQNPDWFYIRCAAIARNVYLRPATGVGGLRKRYGGRTGHQVRPEHHSIGSEAVARRALQELEKIGVLAKDAKNGYVDFL
;
A
#
# COMPACT_ATOMS: atom_id res chain seq x y z
N MET A 1 27.23 22.03 4.53
CA MET A 1 26.97 20.60 4.85
C MET A 1 25.54 20.28 4.44
N GLY A 2 25.33 19.36 3.49
CA GLY A 2 23.98 18.99 3.05
C GLY A 2 23.26 18.20 4.14
N LYS A 3 22.04 18.63 4.51
CA LYS A 3 21.16 17.88 5.41
C LYS A 3 20.84 16.53 4.77
N ALA A 4 20.97 15.43 5.52
CA ALA A 4 20.50 14.13 5.08
C ALA A 4 18.98 14.20 4.83
N ILE A 5 18.54 13.84 3.63
CA ILE A 5 17.13 13.90 3.22
C ILE A 5 16.50 12.55 3.51
N THR A 6 15.42 12.55 4.31
CA THR A 6 14.66 11.34 4.63
C THR A 6 13.30 11.34 3.94
N VAL A 7 12.60 10.20 3.94
CA VAL A 7 11.23 10.08 3.41
C VAL A 7 10.24 11.02 4.14
N LYS A 8 10.59 11.50 5.33
CA LYS A 8 9.80 12.47 6.10
C LYS A 8 9.91 13.90 5.55
N ASP A 9 10.99 14.23 4.87
CA ASP A 9 11.24 15.58 4.33
C ASP A 9 10.60 15.80 2.95
N VAL A 10 10.09 14.73 2.30
CA VAL A 10 9.51 14.78 0.95
C VAL A 10 7.97 14.77 1.00
N PRO A 11 7.28 15.58 0.18
CA PRO A 11 5.83 15.49 0.04
C PRO A 11 5.37 14.08 -0.32
N ALA A 12 4.36 13.59 0.42
CA ALA A 12 3.92 12.20 0.35
C ALA A 12 3.53 11.76 -1.07
N GLN A 13 2.79 12.61 -1.79
CA GLN A 13 2.33 12.30 -3.14
C GLN A 13 3.49 12.15 -4.13
N LYS A 14 4.42 13.12 -4.13
CA LYS A 14 5.59 13.10 -5.02
C LYS A 14 6.45 11.85 -4.79
N PHE A 15 6.67 11.47 -3.54
CA PHE A 15 7.42 10.26 -3.19
C PHE A 15 6.74 9.00 -3.74
N VAL A 16 5.43 8.88 -3.55
CA VAL A 16 4.66 7.69 -3.98
C VAL A 16 4.67 7.57 -5.50
N GLU A 17 4.50 8.67 -6.23
CA GLU A 17 4.55 8.70 -7.69
C GLU A 17 5.94 8.33 -8.22
N SER A 18 7.00 8.92 -7.67
CA SER A 18 8.38 8.61 -8.08
C SER A 18 8.77 7.17 -7.78
N TYR A 19 8.37 6.65 -6.61
CA TYR A 19 8.72 5.30 -6.20
C TYR A 19 7.88 4.25 -6.96
N ALA A 20 6.61 4.54 -7.27
CA ALA A 20 5.82 3.71 -8.17
C ALA A 20 6.45 3.61 -9.57
N ALA A 21 6.92 4.74 -10.12
CA ALA A 21 7.63 4.75 -11.39
C ALA A 21 8.95 3.96 -11.32
N HIS A 22 9.66 4.04 -10.19
CA HIS A 22 10.87 3.24 -9.96
C HIS A 22 10.57 1.73 -9.93
N LEU A 23 9.55 1.30 -9.17
CA LEU A 23 9.13 -0.10 -9.11
C LEU A 23 8.74 -0.64 -10.49
N LYS A 24 8.11 0.19 -11.34
CA LYS A 24 7.74 -0.18 -12.71
C LYS A 24 8.96 -0.36 -13.61
N LYS A 25 9.98 0.51 -13.48
CA LYS A 25 11.23 0.42 -14.25
C LYS A 25 12.08 -0.78 -13.86
N VAL A 26 12.13 -1.10 -12.57
CA VAL A 26 12.92 -2.23 -12.05
C VAL A 26 12.28 -3.57 -12.46
N GLY A 27 10.96 -3.61 -12.68
CA GLY A 27 10.28 -4.79 -13.22
C GLY A 27 10.23 -5.99 -12.29
N THR A 28 10.55 -5.82 -11.00
CA THR A 28 10.64 -6.90 -10.01
C THR A 28 9.33 -7.20 -9.29
N VAL A 29 8.36 -6.29 -9.31
CA VAL A 29 7.03 -6.54 -8.70
C VAL A 29 6.21 -7.39 -9.65
N THR A 30 5.88 -8.62 -9.24
CA THR A 30 4.97 -9.46 -10.02
C THR A 30 3.54 -8.96 -9.82
N LEU A 31 2.88 -8.54 -10.90
CA LEU A 31 1.47 -8.19 -10.82
C LEU A 31 0.64 -9.46 -10.56
N PRO A 32 -0.23 -9.45 -9.55
CA PRO A 32 -1.22 -10.51 -9.37
C PRO A 32 -2.19 -10.58 -10.56
N ALA A 33 -2.58 -11.79 -10.96
CA ALA A 33 -3.51 -12.02 -12.08
C ALA A 33 -4.87 -11.32 -11.94
N TRP A 34 -5.26 -10.96 -10.71
CA TRP A 34 -6.54 -10.33 -10.42
C TRP A 34 -6.52 -8.79 -10.39
N VAL A 35 -5.37 -8.14 -10.60
CA VAL A 35 -5.22 -6.67 -10.44
C VAL A 35 -6.20 -5.87 -11.30
N ASP A 36 -6.50 -6.35 -12.50
CA ASP A 36 -7.36 -5.63 -13.46
C ASP A 36 -8.86 -5.83 -13.20
N ILE A 37 -9.21 -6.80 -12.37
CA ILE A 37 -10.60 -7.24 -12.16
C ILE A 37 -11.13 -6.74 -10.81
N VAL A 38 -10.27 -6.55 -9.82
CA VAL A 38 -10.69 -6.30 -8.44
C VAL A 38 -10.88 -4.84 -8.10
N LYS A 39 -11.77 -4.59 -7.14
CA LYS A 39 -11.80 -3.35 -6.37
C LYS A 39 -10.84 -3.38 -5.19
N THR A 40 -10.38 -2.20 -4.77
CA THR A 40 -9.41 -2.06 -3.67
C THR A 40 -10.00 -2.29 -2.28
N GLY A 41 -11.32 -2.31 -2.14
CA GLY A 41 -12.02 -2.56 -0.90
C GLY A 41 -13.52 -2.70 -1.11
N VAL A 42 -14.22 -3.27 -0.13
CA VAL A 42 -15.67 -3.51 -0.21
C VAL A 42 -16.45 -2.20 -0.37
N HIS A 43 -15.98 -1.14 0.31
CA HIS A 43 -16.57 0.20 0.32
C HIS A 43 -16.45 0.97 -1.00
N LYS A 44 -15.70 0.47 -1.99
CA LYS A 44 -15.58 1.11 -3.30
C LYS A 44 -16.63 0.57 -4.25
N GLU A 45 -17.30 1.47 -4.95
CA GLU A 45 -18.27 1.16 -5.99
C GLU A 45 -17.57 0.86 -7.32
N MET A 46 -16.63 1.73 -7.70
CA MET A 46 -15.85 1.60 -8.93
C MET A 46 -14.44 1.02 -8.68
N PRO A 47 -13.89 0.26 -9.64
CA PRO A 47 -12.50 -0.16 -9.62
C PRO A 47 -11.55 1.05 -9.78
N PRO A 48 -10.26 0.90 -9.46
CA PRO A 48 -9.26 1.94 -9.69
C PRO A 48 -9.16 2.33 -11.17
N GLN A 49 -9.13 3.63 -11.46
CA GLN A 49 -9.02 4.13 -12.84
C GLN A 49 -7.61 4.02 -13.42
N ASN A 50 -6.59 4.07 -12.56
CA ASN A 50 -5.19 3.99 -13.00
C ASN A 50 -4.78 2.51 -13.14
N PRO A 51 -4.30 2.05 -14.31
CA PRO A 51 -3.84 0.66 -14.47
C PRO A 51 -2.64 0.32 -13.57
N ASP A 52 -1.80 1.30 -13.25
CA ASP A 52 -0.63 1.14 -12.37
C ASP A 52 -0.97 1.28 -10.87
N TRP A 53 -2.24 1.19 -10.50
CA TRP A 53 -2.68 1.41 -9.12
C TRP A 53 -2.00 0.46 -8.12
N PHE A 54 -1.63 -0.75 -8.54
CA PHE A 54 -0.97 -1.72 -7.67
C PHE A 54 0.46 -1.26 -7.30
N TYR A 55 1.20 -0.66 -8.23
CA TYR A 55 2.50 -0.07 -7.95
C TYR A 55 2.40 1.12 -7.00
N ILE A 56 1.40 1.98 -7.21
CA ILE A 56 1.10 3.11 -6.32
C ILE A 56 0.75 2.60 -4.92
N ARG A 57 -0.02 1.50 -4.83
CA ARG A 57 -0.35 0.86 -3.55
C ARG A 57 0.89 0.31 -2.86
N CYS A 58 1.78 -0.39 -3.58
CA CYS A 58 3.03 -0.89 -3.03
C CYS A 58 3.90 0.26 -2.50
N ALA A 59 4.04 1.35 -3.27
CA ALA A 59 4.80 2.52 -2.88
C ALA A 59 4.25 3.20 -1.62
N ALA A 60 2.92 3.34 -1.55
CA ALA A 60 2.25 3.90 -0.37
C ALA A 60 2.41 3.00 0.87
N ILE A 61 2.41 1.68 0.69
CA ILE A 61 2.62 0.71 1.78
C ILE A 61 4.05 0.78 2.28
N ALA A 62 5.05 0.77 1.39
CA ALA A 62 6.46 0.91 1.76
C ALA A 62 6.69 2.17 2.61
N ARG A 63 6.21 3.33 2.13
CA ARG A 63 6.27 4.59 2.91
C ARG A 63 5.58 4.48 4.27
N ASN A 64 4.46 3.79 4.35
CA ASN A 64 3.75 3.65 5.61
C ASN A 64 4.51 2.78 6.61
N VAL A 65 5.11 1.68 6.16
CA VAL A 65 5.93 0.81 7.01
C VAL A 65 7.17 1.56 7.52
N TYR A 66 7.82 2.35 6.67
CA TYR A 66 8.91 3.25 7.08
C TYR A 66 8.49 4.23 8.20
N LEU A 67 7.30 4.83 8.07
CA LEU A 67 6.81 5.80 9.06
C LEU A 67 6.26 5.16 10.34
N ARG A 68 5.71 3.95 10.23
CA ARG A 68 5.11 3.19 11.33
C ARG A 68 5.61 1.76 11.28
N PRO A 69 6.74 1.46 11.95
CA PRO A 69 7.28 0.11 12.01
C PRO A 69 6.31 -0.84 12.71
N ALA A 70 6.48 -2.14 12.48
CA ALA A 70 5.62 -3.21 12.97
C ALA A 70 4.15 -3.12 12.47
N THR A 71 3.94 -2.61 11.26
CA THR A 71 2.60 -2.57 10.65
C THR A 71 2.24 -3.92 10.04
N GLY A 72 1.16 -4.54 10.55
CA GLY A 72 0.59 -5.77 9.99
C GLY A 72 -0.53 -5.53 8.96
N VAL A 73 -0.99 -6.60 8.31
CA VAL A 73 -2.07 -6.57 7.31
C VAL A 73 -3.35 -5.93 7.87
N GLY A 74 -3.72 -6.25 9.13
CA GLY A 74 -4.90 -5.67 9.79
C GLY A 74 -4.81 -4.15 9.97
N GLY A 75 -3.61 -3.61 10.22
CA GLY A 75 -3.40 -2.17 10.32
C GLY A 75 -3.56 -1.46 8.97
N LEU A 76 -3.02 -2.06 7.90
CA LEU A 76 -3.19 -1.56 6.53
C LEU A 76 -4.65 -1.61 6.09
N ARG A 77 -5.35 -2.69 6.41
CA ARG A 77 -6.77 -2.86 6.13
C ARG A 77 -7.65 -1.76 6.73
N LYS A 78 -7.37 -1.34 7.96
CA LYS A 78 -8.06 -0.21 8.60
C LYS A 78 -7.69 1.12 7.96
N ARG A 79 -6.41 1.33 7.64
CA ARG A 79 -5.94 2.57 7.00
C ARG A 79 -6.51 2.77 5.60
N TYR A 80 -6.55 1.72 4.79
CA TYR A 80 -7.15 1.74 3.46
C TYR A 80 -8.65 1.41 3.49
N GLY A 81 -9.25 1.38 4.68
CA GLY A 81 -10.70 1.35 4.83
C GLY A 81 -11.33 2.69 4.46
N GLY A 82 -12.64 2.69 4.33
CA GLY A 82 -13.39 3.86 3.91
C GLY A 82 -14.80 3.83 4.45
N ARG A 83 -15.53 4.91 4.20
CA ARG A 83 -16.95 4.99 4.50
C ARG A 83 -17.72 4.26 3.41
N THR A 84 -18.61 3.35 3.80
CA THR A 84 -19.51 2.65 2.88
C THR A 84 -20.88 3.27 2.98
N GLY A 85 -21.34 3.83 1.86
CA GLY A 85 -22.70 4.31 1.72
C GLY A 85 -23.67 3.14 1.61
N HIS A 86 -24.77 3.23 2.35
CA HIS A 86 -25.95 2.41 2.09
C HIS A 86 -27.05 3.38 1.68
N GLN A 87 -27.72 3.14 0.55
CA GLN A 87 -28.63 4.11 -0.04
C GLN A 87 -29.70 4.64 0.93
N VAL A 88 -30.21 3.77 1.81
CA VAL A 88 -31.28 4.09 2.77
C VAL A 88 -30.79 4.13 4.23
N ARG A 89 -29.62 3.55 4.52
CA ARG A 89 -29.10 3.39 5.89
C ARG A 89 -27.92 4.32 6.16
N PRO A 90 -27.71 4.77 7.41
CA PRO A 90 -26.53 5.54 7.77
C PRO A 90 -25.23 4.86 7.34
N GLU A 91 -24.26 5.68 6.98
CA GLU A 91 -22.99 5.19 6.50
C GLU A 91 -22.11 4.67 7.65
N HIS A 92 -21.40 3.56 7.41
CA HIS A 92 -20.50 2.95 8.38
C HIS A 92 -19.09 2.80 7.80
N HIS A 93 -18.09 2.68 8.68
CA HIS A 93 -16.73 2.36 8.25
C HIS A 93 -16.65 0.90 7.82
N SER A 94 -16.10 0.64 6.62
CA SER A 94 -15.77 -0.72 6.18
C SER A 94 -14.29 -0.84 5.83
N ILE A 95 -13.80 -2.04 6.10
CA ILE A 95 -12.38 -2.37 6.02
C ILE A 95 -11.93 -2.49 4.55
N GLY A 96 -10.67 -2.15 4.28
CA GLY A 96 -10.04 -2.36 2.97
C GLY A 96 -9.79 -3.84 2.64
N SER A 97 -9.49 -4.12 1.37
CA SER A 97 -9.21 -5.47 0.90
C SER A 97 -7.95 -6.05 1.55
N GLU A 98 -8.09 -7.23 2.13
CA GLU A 98 -6.99 -7.96 2.75
C GLU A 98 -6.02 -8.55 1.72
N ALA A 99 -6.55 -9.09 0.63
CA ALA A 99 -5.76 -9.70 -0.42
C ALA A 99 -4.77 -8.71 -1.04
N VAL A 100 -5.24 -7.48 -1.29
CA VAL A 100 -4.41 -6.39 -1.84
C VAL A 100 -3.27 -6.04 -0.89
N ALA A 101 -3.57 -5.79 0.39
CA ALA A 101 -2.57 -5.41 1.36
C ALA A 101 -1.54 -6.53 1.61
N ARG A 102 -1.99 -7.78 1.73
CA ARG A 102 -1.11 -8.94 1.93
C ARG A 102 -0.19 -9.14 0.73
N ARG A 103 -0.75 -9.11 -0.49
CA ARG A 103 0.02 -9.38 -1.70
C ARG A 103 1.08 -8.31 -1.95
N ALA A 104 0.74 -7.03 -1.72
CA ALA A 104 1.71 -5.95 -1.79
C ALA A 104 2.88 -6.12 -0.79
N LEU A 105 2.59 -6.53 0.45
CA LEU A 105 3.64 -6.81 1.44
C LEU A 105 4.53 -8.00 1.04
N GLN A 106 3.94 -9.08 0.52
CA GLN A 106 4.70 -10.24 0.04
C GLN A 106 5.61 -9.90 -1.14
N GLU A 107 5.15 -9.05 -2.07
CA GLU A 107 5.98 -8.63 -3.20
C GLU A 107 7.11 -7.70 -2.75
N LEU A 108 6.85 -6.78 -1.82
CA LEU A 108 7.89 -5.91 -1.25
C LEU A 108 8.91 -6.70 -0.42
N GLU A 109 8.49 -7.78 0.25
CA GLU A 109 9.37 -8.71 0.97
C GLU A 109 10.30 -9.45 0.00
N LYS A 110 9.81 -9.93 -1.14
CA LYS A 110 10.64 -10.59 -2.16
C LYS A 110 11.73 -9.68 -2.74
N ILE A 111 11.44 -8.39 -2.84
CA ILE A 111 12.38 -7.38 -3.36
C ILE A 111 13.43 -7.02 -2.29
N GLY A 112 13.25 -7.44 -1.03
CA GLY A 112 14.14 -7.12 0.08
C GLY A 112 13.96 -5.71 0.63
N VAL A 113 12.83 -5.04 0.30
CA VAL A 113 12.50 -3.71 0.85
C VAL A 113 11.95 -3.86 2.26
N LEU A 114 11.20 -4.93 2.54
CA LEU A 114 10.58 -5.15 3.85
C LEU A 114 11.03 -6.49 4.46
N ALA A 115 11.20 -6.50 5.77
CA ALA A 115 11.40 -7.71 6.57
C ALA A 115 10.14 -8.02 7.39
N LYS A 116 9.91 -9.31 7.65
CA LYS A 116 9.03 -9.71 8.73
C LYS A 116 9.73 -9.52 10.07
N ASP A 117 9.04 -8.85 10.99
CA ASP A 117 9.44 -8.72 12.37
C ASP A 117 9.00 -9.95 13.17
N ALA A 118 9.71 -10.26 14.26
CA ALA A 118 9.45 -11.41 15.12
C ALA A 118 8.04 -11.40 15.76
N LYS A 119 7.38 -10.23 15.81
CA LYS A 119 6.03 -10.02 16.36
C LYS A 119 4.92 -9.98 15.29
N ASN A 120 5.07 -10.72 14.18
CA ASN A 120 4.09 -10.80 13.08
C ASN A 120 3.78 -9.44 12.38
N GLY A 121 4.65 -8.45 12.55
CA GLY A 121 4.60 -7.16 11.85
C GLY A 121 5.58 -7.11 10.69
N TYR A 122 5.52 -6.05 9.87
CA TYR A 122 6.56 -5.75 8.89
C TYR A 122 7.39 -4.55 9.36
N VAL A 123 8.70 -4.63 9.17
CA VAL A 123 9.68 -3.57 9.41
C VAL A 123 10.43 -3.30 8.10
N ASP A 124 10.79 -2.04 7.86
CA ASP A 124 11.58 -1.64 6.69
C ASP A 124 13.08 -1.78 7.01
N PHE A 125 13.90 -2.01 5.99
CA PHE A 125 15.37 -2.06 6.10
C PHE A 125 16.03 -0.69 5.85
N LEU A 126 15.29 0.31 5.35
CA LEU A 126 15.74 1.68 5.09
C LEU A 126 15.60 2.61 6.30
#